data_AF-A0A3M1SRS5-F1
#
_entry.id   AF-A0A3M1SRS5-F1
#
_cell.length_a   1.000
_cell.length_b   1.000
_cell.length_c   1.000
_cell.angle_alpha   90.00
_cell.angle_beta   90.00
_cell.angle_gamma   90.00
#
_symmetry.space_group_name_H-M   'P 1'
#
loop_
_entity.id
_entity.type
_entity.pdbx_description
1 polymer ?
#
loop_
_entity_poly.entity_id
_entity_poly.type
_entity_poly.pdbx_seq_one_letter_code
_entity_poly.pdbx_strand_id
1 'polypeptide(L)'
;MKRAVLVLIIALIFSAVITAPDGFAIFLVLGCFTLPFATLIINLSEADSKEKELLWSLFLYALAVRAIFGAVAYALRFWDYLAPDAYTYTEFGAILADHFRGTITITKTGSPFFYSRFFEFSGSGWGMYYIVASLYFFIGKNTVAGNFFVASIATGAVPVVYLLAKEIYKNRRVALIASLLVGFMPGFINWSSFIMKDGIIIFLLALSILMVVRLQKQFNLLYLTLLFISVVGIISLRFYIFPMLAIGIIASFLIGVKETDTTISTFRRVAVLLILGTALTYAGVLGRIASDLERYGTLEMLNNSRLDQVKSAASGIDVGGDVSTVEGVVTVLPLGFLYLILAPLPWQVTSLRSALTQPEMLLWWFMIPFVIKGIAYSIRHRLRETLAILIFTLMLTVGYSIFQGNIGTAYRQRTQMQVFYFVFFAVGWVLTKEKKENEMAIRRLRQIKLRAGLAEKNI
;
A
#
# COMPACT_ATOMS: atom_id res chain seq x y z
N MET A 1 -11.94 11.91 -18.96
CA MET A 1 -12.62 12.38 -17.73
C MET A 1 -14.15 12.18 -17.72
N LYS A 2 -14.94 12.77 -18.63
CA LYS A 2 -16.43 12.71 -18.59
C LYS A 2 -17.02 11.29 -18.39
N ARG A 3 -16.51 10.31 -19.13
CA ARG A 3 -16.94 8.89 -18.99
C ARG A 3 -16.66 8.32 -17.59
N ALA A 4 -15.51 8.65 -17.00
CA ALA A 4 -15.14 8.17 -15.67
C ALA A 4 -16.04 8.77 -14.58
N VAL A 5 -16.41 10.04 -14.72
CA VAL A 5 -17.39 10.70 -13.84
C VAL A 5 -18.75 10.01 -13.94
N LEU A 6 -19.24 9.75 -15.16
CA LEU A 6 -20.50 9.04 -15.35
C LEU A 6 -20.48 7.63 -14.73
N VAL A 7 -19.40 6.87 -14.93
CA VAL A 7 -19.24 5.54 -14.34
C VAL A 7 -19.24 5.62 -12.81
N LEU A 8 -18.55 6.60 -12.21
CA LEU A 8 -18.60 6.78 -10.76
C LEU A 8 -20.02 7.13 -10.29
N ILE A 9 -20.72 8.05 -10.95
CA ILE A 9 -22.10 8.40 -10.57
C ILE A 9 -23.01 7.17 -10.58
N ILE A 10 -22.97 6.39 -11.66
CA ILE A 10 -23.76 5.15 -11.76
C ILE A 10 -23.37 4.16 -10.66
N ALA A 11 -22.08 3.97 -10.40
CA ALA A 11 -21.57 3.11 -9.35
C ALA A 11 -22.07 3.54 -7.97
N LEU A 12 -22.03 4.83 -7.65
CA LEU A 12 -22.46 5.35 -6.35
C LEU A 12 -23.98 5.27 -6.16
N ILE A 13 -24.76 5.56 -7.21
CA ILE A 13 -26.22 5.38 -7.16
C ILE A 13 -26.54 3.91 -6.91
N PHE A 14 -25.93 3.00 -7.68
CA PHE A 14 -26.10 1.56 -7.47
C PHE A 14 -25.74 1.15 -6.04
N SER A 15 -24.53 1.50 -5.58
CA SER A 15 -24.05 1.19 -4.23
C SER A 15 -24.99 1.73 -3.14
N ALA A 16 -25.47 2.97 -3.28
CA ALA A 16 -26.37 3.58 -2.32
C ALA A 16 -27.74 2.87 -2.27
N VAL A 17 -28.29 2.51 -3.43
CA VAL A 17 -29.59 1.82 -3.52
C VAL A 17 -29.54 0.42 -2.92
N ILE A 18 -28.52 -0.38 -3.25
CA ILE A 18 -28.45 -1.77 -2.76
C ILE A 18 -28.12 -1.87 -1.27
N THR A 19 -27.59 -0.80 -0.67
CA THR A 19 -27.25 -0.73 0.76
C THR A 19 -28.14 0.24 1.53
N ALA A 20 -29.30 0.61 0.97
CA ALA A 20 -30.23 1.52 1.62
C ALA A 20 -30.75 0.94 2.96
N PRO A 21 -30.93 1.78 4.01
CA PRO A 21 -30.76 3.24 4.00
C PRO A 21 -29.31 3.72 4.22
N ASP A 22 -28.42 2.87 4.75
CA ASP A 22 -27.06 3.26 5.14
C ASP A 22 -26.22 3.80 3.97
N GLY A 23 -26.48 3.29 2.77
CA GLY A 23 -25.81 3.67 1.52
C GLY A 23 -25.89 5.15 1.15
N PHE A 24 -26.88 5.90 1.63
CA PHE A 24 -26.99 7.33 1.31
C PHE A 24 -25.86 8.17 1.92
N ALA A 25 -25.25 7.72 3.01
CA ALA A 25 -24.12 8.43 3.65
C ALA A 25 -22.86 8.47 2.75
N ILE A 26 -22.77 7.62 1.72
CA ILE A 26 -21.69 7.63 0.73
C ILE A 26 -21.57 9.02 0.07
N PHE A 27 -22.68 9.70 -0.23
CA PHE A 27 -22.66 11.00 -0.91
C PHE A 27 -22.06 12.11 -0.02
N LEU A 28 -22.29 12.03 1.29
CA LEU A 28 -21.67 12.94 2.25
C LEU A 28 -20.15 12.73 2.30
N VAL A 29 -19.70 11.48 2.38
CA VAL A 29 -18.27 11.15 2.34
C VAL A 29 -17.64 11.54 0.99
N LEU A 30 -18.37 11.41 -0.12
CA LEU A 30 -17.90 11.83 -1.43
C LEU A 30 -17.62 13.34 -1.47
N GLY A 31 -18.61 14.15 -1.06
CA GLY A 31 -18.54 15.60 -1.14
C GLY A 31 -17.59 16.22 -0.11
N CYS A 32 -17.68 15.79 1.15
CA CYS A 32 -16.94 16.41 2.25
C CYS A 32 -15.49 15.94 2.35
N PHE A 33 -15.17 14.74 1.84
CA PHE A 33 -13.83 14.18 1.99
C PHE A 33 -13.20 13.74 0.67
N THR A 34 -13.88 12.89 -0.09
CA THR A 34 -13.27 12.16 -1.21
C THR A 34 -12.81 13.07 -2.34
N LEU A 35 -13.66 14.00 -2.78
CA LEU A 35 -13.32 14.95 -3.85
C LEU A 35 -12.23 15.95 -3.42
N PRO A 36 -12.29 16.59 -2.23
CA PRO A 36 -11.19 17.39 -1.71
C PRO A 36 -9.87 16.62 -1.61
N PHE A 37 -9.91 15.40 -1.07
CA PHE A 37 -8.74 14.53 -0.95
C PHE A 37 -8.14 14.17 -2.31
N ALA A 38 -8.95 13.72 -3.26
CA ALA A 38 -8.49 13.40 -4.61
C ALA A 38 -7.87 14.62 -5.32
N THR A 39 -8.48 15.80 -5.13
CA THR A 39 -7.98 17.07 -5.67
C THR A 39 -6.60 17.41 -5.10
N LEU A 40 -6.42 17.28 -3.78
CA LEU A 40 -5.13 17.49 -3.12
C LEU A 40 -4.06 16.57 -3.73
N ILE A 41 -4.34 15.27 -3.84
CA ILE A 41 -3.38 14.28 -4.34
C ILE A 41 -3.04 14.50 -5.83
N ILE A 42 -4.04 14.76 -6.67
CA ILE A 42 -3.81 14.96 -8.11
C ILE A 42 -3.08 16.28 -8.36
N ASN A 43 -3.30 17.31 -7.54
CA ASN A 43 -2.55 18.56 -7.65
C ASN A 43 -1.08 18.44 -7.23
N LEU A 44 -0.69 17.40 -6.47
CA LEU A 44 0.72 17.09 -6.26
C LEU A 44 1.45 16.72 -7.55
N SER A 45 0.75 16.33 -8.61
CA SER A 45 1.40 15.82 -9.84
C SER A 45 2.28 16.83 -10.59
N GLU A 46 2.09 18.15 -10.37
CA GLU A 46 2.66 19.23 -11.19
C GLU A 46 2.48 18.99 -12.72
N ALA A 47 1.52 18.14 -13.07
CA ALA A 47 1.34 17.64 -14.43
C ALA A 47 0.48 18.57 -15.29
N ASP A 48 0.58 18.40 -16.60
CA ASP A 48 -0.25 19.12 -17.55
C ASP A 48 -1.74 18.73 -17.41
N SER A 49 -2.62 19.52 -18.05
CA SER A 49 -4.07 19.30 -17.96
C SER A 49 -4.50 17.91 -18.44
N LYS A 50 -3.88 17.38 -19.50
CA LYS A 50 -4.20 16.06 -20.07
C LYS A 50 -3.82 14.93 -19.13
N GLU A 51 -2.70 15.05 -18.43
CA GLU A 51 -2.24 14.06 -17.47
C GLU A 51 -3.03 14.13 -16.17
N LYS A 52 -3.41 15.33 -15.71
CA LYS A 52 -4.38 15.46 -14.60
C LYS A 52 -5.72 14.80 -14.94
N GLU A 53 -6.22 14.95 -16.16
CA GLU A 53 -7.44 14.25 -16.60
C GLU A 53 -7.29 12.72 -16.60
N LEU A 54 -6.09 12.21 -16.94
CA LEU A 54 -5.78 10.79 -16.85
C LEU A 54 -5.80 10.32 -15.39
N LEU A 55 -5.13 11.05 -14.49
CA LEU A 55 -5.08 10.72 -13.05
C LEU A 55 -6.48 10.71 -12.43
N TRP A 56 -7.30 11.72 -12.74
CA TRP A 56 -8.71 11.73 -12.36
C TRP A 56 -9.44 10.52 -12.88
N SER A 57 -9.27 10.18 -14.17
CA SER A 57 -9.96 9.03 -14.75
C SER A 57 -9.56 7.72 -14.07
N LEU A 58 -8.27 7.53 -13.77
CA LEU A 58 -7.77 6.36 -13.03
C LEU A 58 -8.34 6.29 -11.62
N PHE A 59 -8.32 7.40 -10.89
CA PHE A 59 -8.88 7.48 -9.53
C PHE A 59 -10.39 7.16 -9.53
N LEU A 60 -11.17 7.78 -10.41
CA LEU A 60 -12.62 7.60 -10.45
C LEU A 60 -13.02 6.17 -10.82
N TYR A 61 -12.36 5.55 -11.80
CA TYR A 61 -12.64 4.15 -12.14
C TYR A 61 -12.25 3.19 -11.01
N ALA A 62 -11.08 3.39 -10.39
CA ALA A 62 -10.63 2.56 -9.29
C ALA A 62 -11.53 2.69 -8.03
N LEU A 63 -12.05 3.90 -7.78
CA LEU A 63 -13.02 4.16 -6.72
C LEU A 63 -14.37 3.51 -7.03
N ALA A 64 -14.86 3.62 -8.27
CA ALA A 64 -16.13 3.03 -8.69
C ALA A 64 -16.14 1.50 -8.48
N VAL A 65 -15.05 0.82 -8.85
CA VAL A 65 -14.91 -0.63 -8.64
C VAL A 65 -14.96 -1.00 -7.16
N ARG A 66 -14.25 -0.25 -6.30
CA ARG A 66 -14.25 -0.48 -4.84
C ARG A 66 -15.61 -0.19 -4.21
N ALA A 67 -16.28 0.87 -4.65
CA ALA A 67 -17.61 1.23 -4.17
C ALA A 67 -18.65 0.15 -4.50
N ILE A 68 -18.64 -0.37 -5.74
CA ILE A 68 -19.52 -1.48 -6.15
C ILE A 68 -19.18 -2.73 -5.37
N PHE A 69 -17.91 -3.12 -5.33
CA PHE A 69 -17.46 -4.35 -4.66
C PHE A 69 -17.79 -4.32 -3.16
N GLY A 70 -17.47 -3.23 -2.46
CA GLY A 70 -17.77 -3.05 -1.05
C GLY A 70 -19.28 -3.06 -0.76
N ALA A 71 -20.09 -2.40 -1.62
CA ALA A 71 -21.54 -2.36 -1.46
C ALA A 71 -22.19 -3.73 -1.71
N VAL A 72 -21.78 -4.46 -2.75
CA VAL A 72 -22.27 -5.81 -3.04
C VAL A 72 -21.90 -6.77 -1.91
N ALA A 73 -20.63 -6.75 -1.45
CA ALA A 73 -20.18 -7.59 -0.35
C ALA A 73 -20.93 -7.29 0.96
N TYR A 74 -21.26 -6.02 1.22
CA TYR A 74 -22.06 -5.62 2.36
C TYR A 74 -23.52 -6.10 2.23
N ALA A 75 -24.17 -5.84 1.09
CA ALA A 75 -25.56 -6.23 0.84
C ALA A 75 -25.77 -7.75 0.92
N LEU A 76 -24.80 -8.54 0.47
CA LEU A 76 -24.81 -10.00 0.55
C LEU A 76 -24.35 -10.56 1.90
N ARG A 77 -24.04 -9.71 2.90
CA ARG A 77 -23.44 -10.10 4.19
C ARG A 77 -22.17 -10.94 4.06
N PHE A 78 -21.48 -10.81 2.93
CA PHE A 78 -20.25 -11.53 2.64
C PHE A 78 -19.01 -10.79 3.14
N TRP A 79 -19.15 -9.50 3.47
CA TRP A 79 -18.07 -8.68 3.98
C TRP A 79 -17.48 -9.19 5.31
N ASP A 80 -18.30 -9.74 6.22
CA ASP A 80 -17.84 -10.37 7.47
C ASP A 80 -16.93 -11.57 7.20
N TYR A 81 -17.24 -12.32 6.14
CA TYR A 81 -16.42 -13.42 5.68
C TYR A 81 -15.16 -12.95 4.93
N LEU A 82 -15.14 -11.77 4.29
CA LEU A 82 -13.94 -11.29 3.58
C LEU A 82 -12.99 -10.52 4.50
N ALA A 83 -13.53 -9.76 5.44
CA ALA A 83 -12.83 -8.79 6.26
C ALA A 83 -13.36 -8.81 7.71
N PRO A 84 -13.13 -9.89 8.47
CA PRO A 84 -13.65 -10.00 9.85
C PRO A 84 -13.16 -8.88 10.76
N ASP A 85 -11.95 -8.35 10.53
CA ASP A 85 -11.40 -7.22 11.28
C ASP A 85 -12.22 -5.93 11.13
N ALA A 86 -12.93 -5.76 10.01
CA ALA A 86 -13.71 -4.57 9.72
C ALA A 86 -14.90 -4.40 10.69
N TYR A 87 -15.47 -5.51 11.16
CA TYR A 87 -16.47 -5.49 12.23
C TYR A 87 -15.90 -4.91 13.51
N THR A 88 -14.75 -5.41 13.97
CA THR A 88 -14.07 -4.91 15.17
C THR A 88 -13.75 -3.42 15.06
N TYR A 89 -13.23 -2.96 13.92
CA TYR A 89 -12.96 -1.53 13.73
C TYR A 89 -14.23 -0.68 13.71
N THR A 90 -15.32 -1.22 13.17
CA THR A 90 -16.63 -0.56 13.17
C THR A 90 -17.18 -0.40 14.59
N GLU A 91 -17.25 -1.49 15.36
CA GLU A 91 -17.79 -1.45 16.72
C GLU A 91 -16.95 -0.58 17.65
N PHE A 92 -15.63 -0.78 17.64
CA PHE A 92 -14.75 -0.03 18.54
C PHE A 92 -14.63 1.43 18.14
N GLY A 93 -14.68 1.74 16.84
CA GLY A 93 -14.77 3.11 16.36
C GLY A 93 -16.06 3.80 16.79
N ALA A 94 -17.20 3.09 16.78
CA ALA A 94 -18.47 3.63 17.26
C ALA A 94 -18.45 3.91 18.77
N ILE A 95 -17.95 2.97 19.59
CA ILE A 95 -17.77 3.16 21.02
C ILE A 95 -16.88 4.38 21.31
N LEU A 96 -15.75 4.50 20.61
CA LEU A 96 -14.87 5.65 20.79
C LEU A 96 -15.51 6.97 20.33
N ALA A 97 -16.31 6.96 19.27
CA ALA A 97 -17.08 8.13 18.83
C ALA A 97 -18.12 8.57 19.87
N ASP A 98 -18.84 7.61 20.46
CA ASP A 98 -19.81 7.84 21.53
C ASP A 98 -19.11 8.42 22.78
N HIS A 99 -17.90 7.94 23.09
CA HIS A 99 -17.08 8.54 24.13
C HIS A 99 -16.74 10.00 23.83
N PHE A 100 -16.35 10.33 22.59
CA PHE A 100 -16.09 11.71 22.18
C PHE A 100 -17.33 12.60 22.20
N ARG A 101 -18.53 12.03 21.96
CA ARG A 101 -19.80 12.77 22.12
C ARG A 101 -20.23 12.94 23.59
N GLY A 102 -19.51 12.32 24.53
CA GLY A 102 -19.84 12.34 25.95
C GLY A 102 -21.03 11.45 26.32
N THR A 103 -21.48 10.55 25.44
CA THR A 103 -22.59 9.63 25.74
C THR A 103 -22.14 8.44 26.59
N ILE A 104 -20.87 8.06 26.50
CA ILE A 104 -20.24 7.06 27.36
C ILE A 104 -18.94 7.59 27.97
N THR A 105 -18.65 7.20 29.20
CA THR A 105 -17.41 7.59 29.88
C THR A 105 -16.49 6.39 29.99
N ILE A 106 -15.36 6.42 29.27
CA ILE A 106 -14.34 5.38 29.35
C ILE A 106 -13.30 5.82 30.37
N THR A 107 -13.16 5.06 31.46
CA THR A 107 -12.18 5.31 32.52
C THR A 107 -11.29 4.10 32.74
N LYS A 108 -10.10 4.34 33.30
CA LYS A 108 -9.14 3.26 33.60
C LYS A 108 -9.70 2.24 34.59
N THR A 109 -10.52 2.69 35.55
CA THR A 109 -11.12 1.85 36.60
C THR A 109 -12.47 1.28 36.20
N GLY A 110 -13.34 2.06 35.56
CA GLY A 110 -14.69 1.63 35.17
C GLY A 110 -14.76 0.80 33.90
N SER A 111 -13.78 0.95 33.00
CA SER A 111 -13.74 0.25 31.71
C SER A 111 -12.30 -0.07 31.28
N PRO A 112 -11.54 -0.86 32.08
CA PRO A 112 -10.10 -1.08 31.88
C PRO A 112 -9.76 -1.66 30.49
N PHE A 113 -10.63 -2.51 29.93
CA PHE A 113 -10.44 -3.07 28.59
C PHE A 113 -10.46 -2.00 27.49
N PHE A 114 -11.51 -1.18 27.44
CA PHE A 114 -11.59 -0.10 26.45
C PHE A 114 -10.55 0.98 26.69
N TYR A 115 -10.24 1.25 27.96
CA TYR A 115 -9.21 2.21 28.31
C TYR A 115 -7.84 1.80 27.76
N SER A 116 -7.42 0.56 28.03
CA SER A 116 -6.16 0.03 27.50
C SER A 116 -6.16 -0.03 25.98
N ARG A 117 -7.29 -0.40 25.37
CA ARG A 117 -7.38 -0.52 23.91
C ARG A 117 -7.29 0.83 23.18
N PHE A 118 -7.83 1.90 23.74
CA PHE A 118 -7.90 3.21 23.08
C PHE A 118 -6.81 4.18 23.54
N PHE A 119 -6.50 4.23 24.84
CA PHE A 119 -5.70 5.31 25.43
C PHE A 119 -4.30 4.90 25.87
N GLU A 120 -3.99 3.60 25.94
CA GLU A 120 -2.59 3.17 26.12
C GLU A 120 -1.79 3.20 24.82
N PHE A 121 -2.46 3.45 23.68
CA PHE A 121 -1.83 3.54 22.35
C PHE A 121 -0.89 2.38 22.04
N SER A 122 -1.19 1.20 22.59
CA SER A 122 -0.36 0.01 22.52
C SER A 122 -1.04 -1.07 21.67
N GLY A 123 -0.23 -1.84 20.95
CA GLY A 123 -0.71 -2.92 20.07
C GLY A 123 -1.04 -2.47 18.64
N SER A 124 -1.29 -3.46 17.78
CA SER A 124 -1.40 -3.22 16.34
C SER A 124 -2.73 -2.55 15.93
N GLY A 125 -2.62 -1.41 15.25
CA GLY A 125 -3.76 -0.80 14.53
C GLY A 125 -4.67 0.09 15.38
N TRP A 126 -4.21 0.60 16.52
CA TRP A 126 -4.99 1.52 17.36
C TRP A 126 -5.44 2.77 16.60
N GLY A 127 -4.64 3.27 15.66
CA GLY A 127 -4.98 4.44 14.84
C GLY A 127 -6.25 4.24 14.03
N MET A 128 -6.59 2.99 13.67
CA MET A 128 -7.79 2.70 12.91
C MET A 128 -9.06 3.01 13.71
N TYR A 129 -9.05 2.80 15.03
CA TYR A 129 -10.19 3.16 15.88
C TYR A 129 -10.46 4.66 15.87
N TYR A 130 -9.40 5.47 15.92
CA TYR A 130 -9.52 6.94 15.84
C TYR A 130 -10.00 7.42 14.47
N ILE A 131 -9.52 6.80 13.39
CA ILE A 131 -9.97 7.12 12.04
C ILE A 131 -11.48 6.85 11.89
N VAL A 132 -11.94 5.67 12.32
CA VAL A 132 -13.37 5.31 12.25
C VAL A 132 -14.20 6.17 13.19
N ALA A 133 -13.72 6.40 14.42
CA ALA A 133 -14.40 7.24 15.40
C ALA A 133 -14.56 8.68 14.92
N SER A 134 -13.55 9.23 14.25
CA SER A 134 -13.61 10.58 13.69
C SER A 134 -14.70 10.70 12.63
N LEU A 135 -14.85 9.69 11.78
CA LEU A 135 -15.95 9.64 10.81
C LEU A 135 -17.31 9.51 11.52
N TYR A 136 -17.44 8.51 12.40
CA TYR A 136 -18.70 8.22 13.08
C TYR A 136 -19.13 9.30 14.06
N PHE A 137 -18.21 10.12 14.56
CA PHE A 137 -18.52 11.29 15.37
C PHE A 137 -19.50 12.21 14.63
N PHE A 138 -19.30 12.44 13.32
CA PHE A 138 -20.13 13.34 12.51
C PHE A 138 -21.37 12.67 11.90
N ILE A 139 -21.26 11.41 11.44
CA ILE A 139 -22.33 10.77 10.65
C ILE A 139 -23.11 9.70 11.41
N GLY A 140 -22.72 9.40 12.65
CA GLY A 140 -23.19 8.22 13.37
C GLY A 140 -22.49 6.93 12.91
N LYS A 141 -22.82 5.81 13.55
CA LYS A 141 -22.30 4.50 13.16
C LYS A 141 -22.89 4.10 11.80
N ASN A 142 -22.05 4.06 10.76
CA ASN A 142 -22.46 3.64 9.42
C ASN A 142 -21.32 2.89 8.71
N THR A 143 -21.43 1.56 8.65
CA THR A 143 -20.40 0.68 8.07
C THR A 143 -20.15 0.94 6.59
N VAL A 144 -21.21 1.24 5.83
CA VAL A 144 -21.10 1.48 4.38
C VAL A 144 -20.30 2.76 4.11
N ALA A 145 -20.59 3.82 4.85
CA ALA A 145 -19.82 5.07 4.79
C ALA A 145 -18.37 4.87 5.22
N GLY A 146 -18.11 4.09 6.27
CA GLY A 146 -16.75 3.74 6.70
C GLY A 146 -15.97 2.95 5.65
N ASN A 147 -16.61 1.95 5.01
CA ASN A 147 -16.03 1.19 3.90
C ASN A 147 -15.66 2.12 2.73
N PHE A 148 -16.58 3.01 2.35
CA PHE A 148 -16.35 3.97 1.26
C PHE A 148 -15.26 5.01 1.60
N PHE A 149 -15.19 5.45 2.86
CA PHE A 149 -14.15 6.36 3.34
C PHE A 149 -12.75 5.74 3.22
N VAL A 150 -12.59 4.49 3.66
CA VAL A 150 -11.31 3.76 3.51
C VAL A 150 -10.98 3.51 2.05
N ALA A 151 -11.97 3.12 1.24
CA ALA A 151 -11.80 2.94 -0.21
C ALA A 151 -11.32 4.23 -0.89
N SER A 152 -11.79 5.40 -0.43
CA SER A 152 -11.39 6.70 -0.94
C SER A 152 -9.92 7.00 -0.66
N ILE A 153 -9.45 6.77 0.57
CA ILE A 153 -8.04 6.94 0.95
C ILE A 153 -7.16 5.98 0.14
N ALA A 154 -7.54 4.70 0.12
CA ALA A 154 -6.76 3.67 -0.56
C ALA A 154 -6.67 3.89 -2.08
N THR A 155 -7.73 4.42 -2.70
CA THR A 155 -7.73 4.79 -4.12
C THR A 155 -6.73 5.92 -4.41
N GLY A 156 -6.40 6.75 -3.41
CA GLY A 156 -5.31 7.72 -3.49
C GLY A 156 -3.96 7.10 -3.81
N ALA A 157 -3.73 5.81 -3.52
CA ALA A 157 -2.50 5.11 -3.89
C ALA A 157 -2.29 5.03 -5.41
N VAL A 158 -3.38 4.99 -6.20
CA VAL A 158 -3.32 4.87 -7.67
C VAL A 158 -2.57 6.05 -8.32
N PRO A 159 -2.99 7.32 -8.12
CA PRO A 159 -2.24 8.46 -8.64
C PRO A 159 -0.86 8.59 -7.99
N VAL A 160 -0.70 8.29 -6.69
CA VAL A 160 0.60 8.39 -6.02
C VAL A 160 1.63 7.41 -6.61
N VAL A 161 1.24 6.17 -6.90
CA VAL A 161 2.12 5.18 -7.52
C VAL A 161 2.45 5.53 -8.97
N TYR A 162 1.49 6.11 -9.70
CA TYR A 162 1.76 6.68 -11.02
C TYR A 162 2.86 7.75 -10.94
N LEU A 163 2.71 8.70 -10.02
CA LEU A 163 3.69 9.77 -9.83
C LEU A 163 5.05 9.23 -9.40
N LEU A 164 5.09 8.30 -8.46
CA LEU A 164 6.32 7.67 -8.00
C LEU A 164 7.08 6.98 -9.14
N ALA A 165 6.39 6.14 -9.91
CA ALA A 165 6.99 5.43 -11.04
C ALA A 165 7.46 6.41 -12.13
N LYS A 166 6.69 7.47 -12.41
CA LYS A 166 7.07 8.50 -13.37
C LYS A 166 8.30 9.29 -12.91
N GLU A 167 8.38 9.63 -11.62
CA GLU A 167 9.48 10.39 -11.01
C GLU A 167 10.81 9.63 -11.07
N ILE A 168 10.78 8.31 -10.85
CA ILE A 168 11.95 7.44 -10.84
C ILE A 168 12.41 7.09 -12.26
N TYR A 169 11.49 6.64 -13.12
CA TYR A 169 11.87 6.04 -14.41
C TYR A 169 11.68 6.98 -15.61
N LYS A 170 11.04 8.15 -15.42
CA LYS A 170 10.76 9.12 -16.47
C LYS A 170 10.02 8.51 -17.69
N ASN A 171 9.25 7.44 -17.48
CA ASN A 171 8.51 6.73 -18.53
C ASN A 171 7.02 6.61 -18.18
N ARG A 172 6.16 7.21 -19.01
CA ARG A 172 4.70 7.21 -18.84
C ARG A 172 4.08 5.82 -18.91
N ARG A 173 4.59 4.92 -19.76
CA ARG A 173 4.07 3.56 -19.90
C ARG A 173 4.28 2.77 -18.59
N VAL A 174 5.44 2.92 -17.98
CA VAL A 174 5.76 2.32 -16.67
C VAL A 174 4.81 2.82 -15.60
N ALA A 175 4.63 4.14 -15.51
CA ALA A 175 3.76 4.77 -14.53
C ALA A 175 2.30 4.30 -14.66
N LEU A 176 1.79 4.23 -15.89
CA LEU A 176 0.43 3.77 -16.16
C LEU A 176 0.23 2.29 -15.80
N ILE A 177 1.16 1.42 -16.16
CA ILE A 177 1.03 -0.02 -15.85
C ILE A 177 1.06 -0.24 -14.34
N ALA A 178 1.99 0.41 -13.63
CA ALA A 178 2.08 0.30 -12.17
C ALA A 178 0.80 0.76 -11.48
N SER A 179 0.24 1.91 -11.89
CA SER A 179 -0.99 2.43 -11.28
C SER A 179 -2.23 1.61 -11.62
N LEU A 180 -2.32 1.06 -12.83
CA LEU A 180 -3.40 0.14 -13.20
C LEU A 180 -3.38 -1.14 -12.34
N LEU A 181 -2.20 -1.70 -12.06
CA LEU A 181 -2.09 -2.87 -11.19
C LEU A 181 -2.54 -2.57 -9.76
N VAL A 182 -2.11 -1.45 -9.18
CA VAL A 182 -2.59 -1.02 -7.85
C VAL A 182 -4.10 -0.75 -7.84
N GLY A 183 -4.60 -0.14 -8.92
CA GLY A 183 -6.01 0.25 -9.05
C GLY A 183 -6.95 -0.93 -9.21
N PHE A 184 -6.55 -1.98 -9.93
CA PHE A 184 -7.48 -3.00 -10.44
C PHE A 184 -7.11 -4.45 -10.09
N MET A 185 -6.01 -4.70 -9.37
CA MET A 185 -5.71 -6.07 -8.91
C MET A 185 -6.74 -6.52 -7.85
N PRO A 186 -7.34 -7.72 -7.96
CA PRO A 186 -8.45 -8.16 -7.11
C PRO A 186 -8.18 -8.06 -5.59
N GLY A 187 -7.00 -8.46 -5.15
CA GLY A 187 -6.56 -8.43 -3.75
C GLY A 187 -6.43 -7.00 -3.24
N PHE A 188 -5.94 -6.08 -4.08
CA PHE A 188 -5.92 -4.66 -3.75
C PHE A 188 -7.34 -4.13 -3.60
N ILE A 189 -8.28 -4.50 -4.48
CA ILE A 189 -9.69 -4.13 -4.34
C ILE A 189 -10.27 -4.70 -3.05
N ASN A 190 -10.07 -5.99 -2.77
CA ASN A 190 -10.61 -6.66 -1.59
C ASN A 190 -10.16 -5.98 -0.28
N TRP A 191 -8.85 -5.82 -0.09
CA TRP A 191 -8.29 -5.28 1.17
C TRP A 191 -8.39 -3.76 1.29
N SER A 192 -8.95 -3.08 0.29
CA SER A 192 -9.17 -1.63 0.32
C SER A 192 -10.64 -1.21 0.20
N SER A 193 -11.58 -2.14 0.03
CA SER A 193 -13.01 -1.82 -0.06
C SER A 193 -13.73 -1.84 1.29
N PHE A 194 -13.05 -2.31 2.35
CA PHE A 194 -13.61 -2.45 3.69
C PHE A 194 -12.86 -1.59 4.70
N ILE A 195 -13.42 -1.39 5.90
CA ILE A 195 -12.78 -0.73 7.04
C ILE A 195 -11.58 -1.56 7.52
N MET A 196 -10.50 -1.50 6.77
CA MET A 196 -9.27 -2.23 6.99
C MET A 196 -8.09 -1.27 6.84
N LYS A 197 -7.07 -1.49 7.67
CA LYS A 197 -5.86 -0.67 7.66
C LYS A 197 -5.01 -0.82 6.40
N ASP A 198 -5.11 -1.96 5.70
CA ASP A 198 -4.16 -2.31 4.62
C ASP A 198 -4.22 -1.33 3.44
N GLY A 199 -5.42 -0.94 2.99
CA GLY A 199 -5.58 0.07 1.93
C GLY A 199 -4.98 1.43 2.29
N ILE A 200 -5.16 1.87 3.54
CA ILE A 200 -4.58 3.13 4.04
C ILE A 200 -3.05 3.01 4.11
N ILE A 201 -2.52 1.91 4.63
CA ILE A 201 -1.08 1.67 4.72
C ILE A 201 -0.43 1.69 3.33
N ILE A 202 -1.04 1.08 2.32
CA ILE A 202 -0.54 1.09 0.94
C ILE A 202 -0.43 2.54 0.41
N PHE A 203 -1.46 3.36 0.63
CA PHE A 203 -1.45 4.77 0.27
C PHE A 203 -0.33 5.54 0.99
N LEU A 204 -0.22 5.40 2.32
CA LEU A 204 0.79 6.10 3.11
C LEU A 204 2.22 5.67 2.76
N LEU A 205 2.44 4.37 2.47
CA LEU A 205 3.74 3.85 2.03
C LEU A 205 4.13 4.41 0.65
N ALA A 206 3.21 4.40 -0.31
CA ALA A 206 3.49 4.97 -1.62
C ALA A 206 3.76 6.49 -1.52
N LEU A 207 2.99 7.19 -0.67
CA LEU A 207 3.13 8.62 -0.45
C LEU A 207 4.45 8.96 0.24
N SER A 208 4.83 8.22 1.28
CA SER A 208 6.09 8.44 1.99
C SER A 208 7.29 8.31 1.07
N ILE A 209 7.32 7.27 0.23
CA ILE A 209 8.42 7.08 -0.73
C ILE A 209 8.41 8.18 -1.80
N LEU A 210 7.24 8.59 -2.32
CA LEU A 210 7.16 9.69 -3.27
C LEU A 210 7.71 11.00 -2.66
N MET A 211 7.34 11.29 -1.41
CA MET A 211 7.82 12.49 -0.71
C MET A 211 9.32 12.42 -0.45
N VAL A 212 9.88 11.26 -0.12
CA VAL A 212 11.33 11.05 0.04
C VAL A 212 12.06 11.38 -1.27
N VAL A 213 11.60 10.83 -2.39
CA VAL A 213 12.21 11.09 -3.71
C VAL A 213 12.14 12.58 -4.05
N ARG A 214 11.02 13.25 -3.77
CA ARG A 214 10.85 14.69 -4.05
C ARG A 214 11.67 15.59 -3.12
N LEU A 215 11.72 15.30 -1.82
CA LEU A 215 12.51 16.04 -0.84
C LEU A 215 14.02 15.96 -1.13
N GLN A 216 14.47 14.85 -1.71
CA GLN A 216 15.85 14.71 -2.16
C GLN A 216 16.19 15.60 -3.35
N LYS A 217 15.20 15.94 -4.19
CA LYS A 217 15.36 16.86 -5.33
C LYS A 217 15.20 18.33 -4.90
N GLN A 218 14.16 18.63 -4.15
CA GLN A 218 13.84 19.99 -3.68
C GLN A 218 13.25 19.98 -2.26
N PHE A 219 13.68 20.90 -1.40
CA PHE A 219 13.04 21.08 -0.10
C PHE A 219 11.69 21.76 -0.29
N ASN A 220 10.65 21.18 0.26
CA ASN A 220 9.31 21.76 0.28
C ASN A 220 8.62 21.36 1.58
N LEU A 221 8.11 22.35 2.32
CA LEU A 221 7.46 22.13 3.60
C LEU A 221 6.24 21.21 3.47
N LEU A 222 5.46 21.34 2.39
CA LEU A 222 4.32 20.47 2.11
C LEU A 222 4.76 19.01 2.01
N TYR A 223 5.86 18.72 1.30
CA TYR A 223 6.34 17.34 1.16
C TYR A 223 6.86 16.78 2.49
N LEU A 224 7.49 17.62 3.31
CA LEU A 224 7.95 17.24 4.64
C LEU A 224 6.76 16.94 5.57
N THR A 225 5.74 17.79 5.55
CA THR A 225 4.49 17.59 6.33
C THR A 225 3.77 16.32 5.87
N LEU A 226 3.63 16.09 4.56
CA LEU A 226 3.03 14.87 4.04
C LEU A 226 3.84 13.62 4.40
N LEU A 227 5.16 13.69 4.39
CA LEU A 227 6.03 12.60 4.86
C LEU A 227 5.80 12.33 6.35
N PHE A 228 5.79 13.37 7.18
CA PHE A 228 5.55 13.25 8.62
C PHE A 228 4.18 12.62 8.92
N ILE A 229 3.11 13.12 8.29
CA ILE A 229 1.75 12.56 8.41
C ILE A 229 1.74 11.09 7.98
N SER A 230 2.41 10.76 6.88
CA SER A 230 2.49 9.38 6.38
C SER A 230 3.18 8.45 7.37
N VAL A 231 4.31 8.89 7.93
CA VAL A 231 5.08 8.13 8.92
C VAL A 231 4.28 7.92 10.21
N VAL A 232 3.66 8.98 10.75
CA VAL A 232 2.81 8.90 11.95
C VAL A 232 1.60 7.99 11.71
N GLY A 233 0.97 8.08 10.54
CA GLY A 233 -0.12 7.18 10.16
C GLY A 233 0.31 5.72 10.04
N ILE A 234 1.51 5.45 9.52
CA ILE A 234 2.05 4.08 9.47
C ILE A 234 2.34 3.56 10.89
N ILE A 235 2.88 4.37 11.78
CA ILE A 235 3.13 3.98 13.17
C ILE A 235 1.82 3.61 13.87
N SER A 236 0.77 4.43 13.71
CA SER A 236 -0.52 4.20 14.38
C SER A 236 -1.29 3.00 13.85
N LEU A 237 -1.11 2.67 12.56
CA LEU A 237 -1.76 1.53 11.93
C LEU A 237 -0.94 0.24 12.04
N ARG A 238 0.38 0.34 11.96
CA ARG A 238 1.30 -0.82 11.85
C ARG A 238 2.73 -0.47 12.28
N PHE A 239 2.91 -0.32 13.60
CA PHE A 239 4.17 0.08 14.24
C PHE A 239 5.41 -0.70 13.77
N TYR A 240 5.33 -2.02 13.54
CA TYR A 240 6.48 -2.83 13.15
C TYR A 240 6.99 -2.56 11.71
N ILE A 241 6.19 -1.91 10.85
CA ILE A 241 6.66 -1.48 9.52
C ILE A 241 7.54 -0.23 9.63
N PHE A 242 7.30 0.60 10.63
CA PHE A 242 7.99 1.88 10.76
C PHE A 242 9.52 1.75 10.77
N PRO A 243 10.15 0.87 11.58
CA PRO A 243 11.62 0.74 11.58
C PRO A 243 12.19 0.41 10.20
N MET A 244 11.53 -0.48 9.45
CA MET A 244 11.96 -0.89 8.10
C MET A 244 11.86 0.28 7.12
N LEU A 245 10.78 1.07 7.20
CA LEU A 245 10.61 2.28 6.40
C LEU A 245 11.63 3.35 6.79
N ALA A 246 11.84 3.58 8.08
CA ALA A 246 12.78 4.58 8.59
C ALA A 246 14.20 4.30 8.13
N ILE A 247 14.66 3.04 8.18
CA ILE A 247 15.97 2.62 7.67
C ILE A 247 16.06 2.88 6.17
N GLY A 248 15.02 2.56 5.39
CA GLY A 248 14.97 2.87 3.96
C GLY A 248 15.05 4.38 3.67
N ILE A 249 14.34 5.20 4.44
CA ILE A 249 14.37 6.67 4.35
C ILE A 249 15.77 7.19 4.65
N ILE A 250 16.34 6.81 5.80
CA ILE A 250 17.66 7.26 6.25
C ILE A 250 18.72 6.87 5.23
N ALA A 251 18.76 5.61 4.81
CA ALA A 251 19.72 5.13 3.81
C ALA A 251 19.60 5.92 2.49
N SER A 252 18.37 6.18 2.04
CA SER A 252 18.14 6.96 0.82
C SER A 252 18.62 8.41 0.94
N PHE A 253 18.42 9.07 2.08
CA PHE A 253 18.94 10.43 2.32
C PHE A 253 20.46 10.47 2.52
N LEU A 254 21.07 9.42 3.07
CA LEU A 254 22.52 9.33 3.22
C LEU A 254 23.24 9.17 1.87
N ILE A 255 22.69 8.34 0.97
CA ILE A 255 23.31 8.11 -0.35
C ILE A 255 22.95 9.21 -1.35
N GLY A 256 21.68 9.63 -1.39
CA GLY A 256 21.16 10.74 -2.18
C GLY A 256 21.17 10.60 -3.72
N VAL A 257 20.34 11.38 -4.40
CA VAL A 257 20.16 11.35 -5.87
C VAL A 257 21.13 12.29 -6.60
N LYS A 258 21.82 11.78 -7.63
CA LYS A 258 23.04 12.36 -8.25
C LYS A 258 22.79 13.38 -9.37
N GLU A 259 21.74 14.19 -9.35
CA GLU A 259 21.56 15.15 -10.47
C GLU A 259 22.52 16.36 -10.38
N THR A 260 22.97 16.75 -9.19
CA THR A 260 24.09 17.70 -8.96
C THR A 260 24.48 17.69 -7.48
N ASP A 261 25.36 16.77 -7.05
CA ASP A 261 25.82 16.71 -5.65
C ASP A 261 26.72 17.93 -5.34
N THR A 262 26.10 19.03 -4.91
CA THR A 262 26.76 20.19 -4.29
C THR A 262 26.66 20.08 -2.76
N THR A 263 27.55 20.73 -2.00
CA THR A 263 27.50 20.76 -0.51
C THR A 263 26.13 21.19 0.03
N ILE A 264 25.44 22.08 -0.70
CA ILE A 264 24.08 22.55 -0.39
C ILE A 264 23.06 21.40 -0.42
N SER A 265 23.20 20.47 -1.36
CA SER A 265 22.33 19.30 -1.47
C SER A 265 22.47 18.33 -0.29
N THR A 266 23.70 18.16 0.24
CA THR A 266 23.98 17.32 1.41
C THR A 266 23.44 17.95 2.69
N PHE A 267 23.68 19.26 2.91
CA PHE A 267 23.15 19.98 4.06
C PHE A 267 21.62 19.88 4.14
N ARG A 268 20.94 20.05 3.00
CA ARG A 268 19.48 19.88 2.91
C ARG A 268 19.02 18.49 3.36
N ARG A 269 19.69 17.42 2.91
CA ARG A 269 19.32 16.04 3.28
C ARG A 269 19.46 15.82 4.79
N VAL A 270 20.55 16.32 5.38
CA VAL A 270 20.77 16.27 6.83
C VAL A 270 19.73 17.09 7.58
N ALA A 271 19.42 18.31 7.13
CA ALA A 271 18.39 19.16 7.74
C ALA A 271 17.02 18.49 7.72
N VAL A 272 16.61 17.86 6.60
CA VAL A 272 15.36 17.11 6.52
C VAL A 272 15.33 15.95 7.52
N LEU A 273 16.41 15.18 7.63
CA LEU A 273 16.50 14.08 8.61
C LEU A 273 16.43 14.58 10.05
N LEU A 274 17.12 15.69 10.35
CA LEU A 274 17.10 16.28 11.69
C LEU A 274 15.71 16.81 12.04
N ILE A 275 15.05 17.55 11.14
CA ILE A 275 13.71 18.08 11.37
C ILE A 275 12.70 16.93 11.52
N LEU A 276 12.80 15.89 10.69
CA LEU A 276 11.92 14.72 10.80
C LEU A 276 12.17 13.97 12.11
N GLY A 277 13.44 13.76 12.47
CA GLY A 277 13.85 13.07 13.70
C GLY A 277 13.41 13.83 14.96
N THR A 278 13.56 15.16 14.98
CA THR A 278 13.09 16.00 16.09
C THR A 278 11.57 16.04 16.17
N ALA A 279 10.86 16.17 15.05
CA ALA A 279 9.40 16.13 15.02
C ALA A 279 8.84 14.79 15.53
N LEU A 280 9.45 13.67 15.14
CA LEU A 280 9.06 12.33 15.62
C LEU A 280 9.38 12.16 17.11
N THR A 281 10.54 12.64 17.56
CA THR A 281 10.90 12.63 18.99
C THR A 281 9.90 13.43 19.82
N TYR A 282 9.58 14.65 19.38
CA TYR A 282 8.61 15.52 20.06
C TYR A 282 7.19 14.92 20.06
N ALA A 283 6.81 14.24 18.99
CA ALA A 283 5.57 13.46 18.94
C ALA A 283 5.60 12.22 19.84
N GLY A 284 6.66 11.95 20.61
CA GLY A 284 6.77 10.81 21.52
C GLY A 284 6.86 9.47 20.80
N VAL A 285 7.32 9.45 19.54
CA VAL A 285 7.42 8.22 18.74
C VAL A 285 8.55 7.32 19.25
N LEU A 286 9.70 7.89 19.62
CA LEU A 286 10.85 7.11 20.08
C LEU A 286 10.58 6.34 21.39
N GLY A 287 9.93 6.99 22.37
CA GLY A 287 9.54 6.33 23.61
C GLY A 287 8.57 5.17 23.37
N ARG A 288 7.65 5.33 22.42
CA ARG A 288 6.71 4.27 22.01
C ARG A 288 7.42 3.09 21.34
N ILE A 289 8.37 3.38 20.44
CA ILE A 289 9.16 2.33 19.78
C ILE A 289 9.98 1.56 20.81
N ALA A 290 10.58 2.23 21.79
CA ALA A 290 11.31 1.56 22.86
C ALA A 290 10.39 0.58 23.61
N SER A 291 9.19 1.03 24.03
CA SER A 291 8.23 0.16 24.71
C SER A 291 7.72 -1.01 23.84
N ASP A 292 7.52 -0.78 22.54
CA ASP A 292 7.08 -1.83 21.62
C ASP A 292 8.21 -2.84 21.33
N LEU A 293 9.46 -2.38 21.22
CA LEU A 293 10.64 -3.23 21.08
C LEU A 293 10.90 -4.06 22.34
N GLU A 294 10.73 -3.49 23.52
CA GLU A 294 10.83 -4.23 24.78
C GLU A 294 9.73 -5.31 24.87
N ARG A 295 8.50 -4.98 24.43
CA ARG A 295 7.36 -5.89 24.53
C ARG A 295 7.33 -6.97 23.45
N TYR A 296 7.79 -6.68 22.24
CA TYR A 296 7.64 -7.54 21.06
C TYR A 296 8.93 -7.86 20.32
N GLY A 297 10.08 -7.30 20.73
CA GLY A 297 11.34 -7.40 20.00
C GLY A 297 12.16 -8.67 20.28
N THR A 298 11.71 -9.56 21.17
CA THR A 298 12.42 -10.80 21.46
C THR A 298 12.09 -11.89 20.42
N LEU A 299 13.10 -12.69 20.06
CA LEU A 299 12.92 -13.83 19.14
C LEU A 299 11.94 -14.87 19.70
N GLU A 300 11.87 -15.01 21.02
CA GLU A 300 10.91 -15.86 21.69
C GLU A 300 9.45 -15.39 21.47
N MET A 301 9.18 -14.10 21.66
CA MET A 301 7.85 -13.54 21.37
C MET A 301 7.49 -13.65 19.89
N LEU A 302 8.48 -13.50 19.00
CA LEU A 302 8.31 -13.70 17.57
C LEU A 302 7.90 -15.15 17.26
N ASN A 303 8.60 -16.12 17.84
CA ASN A 303 8.32 -17.55 17.68
C ASN A 303 6.94 -17.91 18.24
N ASN A 304 6.60 -17.43 19.44
CA ASN A 304 5.29 -17.63 20.05
C ASN A 304 4.15 -17.06 19.19
N SER A 305 4.34 -15.85 18.65
CA SER A 305 3.37 -15.22 17.74
C SER A 305 3.22 -15.97 16.41
N ARG A 306 4.31 -16.53 15.90
CA ARG A 306 4.27 -17.39 14.70
C ARG A 306 3.51 -18.69 15.01
N LEU A 307 3.85 -19.39 16.08
CA LEU A 307 3.20 -20.65 16.48
C LEU A 307 1.71 -20.46 16.78
N ASP A 308 1.33 -19.33 17.37
CA ASP A 308 -0.08 -18.97 17.54
C ASP A 308 -0.79 -18.86 16.19
N GLN A 309 -0.19 -18.19 15.20
CA GLN A 309 -0.77 -18.12 13.85
C GLN A 309 -0.86 -19.49 13.17
N VAL A 310 0.10 -20.39 13.41
CA VAL A 310 0.07 -21.75 12.87
C VAL A 310 -1.09 -22.55 13.47
N LYS A 311 -1.33 -22.41 14.78
CA LYS A 311 -2.34 -23.20 15.51
C LYS A 311 -3.75 -22.63 15.40
N SER A 312 -3.91 -21.30 15.43
CA SER A 312 -5.20 -20.63 15.46
C SER A 312 -5.82 -20.43 14.07
N ALA A 313 -5.03 -20.49 13.01
CA ALA A 313 -5.51 -20.24 11.66
C ALA A 313 -5.96 -21.51 10.95
N ALA A 314 -7.13 -21.45 10.30
CA ALA A 314 -7.61 -22.51 9.39
C ALA A 314 -6.66 -22.77 8.19
N SER A 315 -5.73 -21.85 7.92
CA SER A 315 -4.68 -21.96 6.89
C SER A 315 -3.29 -21.76 7.47
N GLY A 316 -3.07 -22.24 8.70
CA GLY A 316 -1.76 -22.29 9.33
C GLY A 316 -0.79 -23.21 8.58
N ILE A 317 0.47 -22.78 8.43
CA ILE A 317 1.56 -23.59 7.89
C ILE A 317 2.67 -23.62 8.93
N ASP A 318 3.04 -24.83 9.36
CA ASP A 318 4.30 -25.01 10.03
C ASP A 318 5.43 -25.22 9.03
N VAL A 319 6.31 -24.23 8.94
CA VAL A 319 7.51 -24.23 8.13
C VAL A 319 8.66 -24.99 8.83
N GLY A 320 8.42 -25.53 10.04
CA GLY A 320 9.45 -26.09 10.91
C GLY A 320 10.38 -25.02 11.49
N GLY A 321 11.29 -25.42 12.36
CA GLY A 321 12.35 -24.57 12.93
C GLY A 321 11.92 -23.69 14.11
N ASP A 322 12.78 -23.58 15.13
CA ASP A 322 12.57 -22.71 16.29
C ASP A 322 13.17 -21.32 16.05
N VAL A 323 12.30 -20.35 15.77
CA VAL A 323 12.67 -18.96 15.47
C VAL A 323 13.17 -18.21 16.71
N SER A 324 13.13 -18.82 17.90
CA SER A 324 13.73 -18.24 19.12
C SER A 324 15.26 -18.07 19.03
N THR A 325 15.90 -18.77 18.09
CA THR A 325 17.36 -18.74 17.86
C THR A 325 17.71 -18.16 16.49
N VAL A 326 18.91 -17.57 16.37
CA VAL A 326 19.42 -17.04 15.09
C VAL A 326 19.58 -18.15 14.05
N GLU A 327 20.00 -19.35 14.48
CA GLU A 327 20.12 -20.53 13.62
C GLU A 327 18.74 -20.94 13.06
N GLY A 328 17.73 -20.99 13.92
CA GLY A 328 16.35 -21.25 13.50
C GLY A 328 15.81 -20.21 12.52
N VAL A 329 16.13 -18.92 12.71
CA VAL A 329 15.77 -17.87 11.74
C VAL A 329 16.35 -18.17 10.35
N VAL A 330 17.64 -18.53 10.27
CA VAL A 330 18.31 -18.78 8.98
C VAL A 330 17.76 -20.04 8.29
N THR A 331 17.40 -21.07 9.05
CA THR A 331 16.83 -22.31 8.48
C THR A 331 15.40 -22.12 7.98
N VAL A 332 14.59 -21.29 8.64
CA VAL A 332 13.20 -21.01 8.25
C VAL A 332 13.10 -20.04 7.08
N LEU A 333 14.05 -19.10 6.96
CA LEU A 333 13.98 -17.98 6.01
C LEU A 333 13.74 -18.41 4.54
N PRO A 334 14.44 -19.40 3.96
CA PRO A 334 14.24 -19.78 2.56
C PRO A 334 12.83 -20.29 2.28
N LEU A 335 12.30 -21.16 3.15
CA LEU A 335 10.99 -21.74 2.96
C LEU A 335 9.88 -20.73 3.29
N GLY A 336 10.06 -19.91 4.34
CA GLY A 336 9.18 -18.80 4.66
C GLY A 336 9.09 -17.77 3.53
N PHE A 337 10.21 -17.48 2.87
CA PHE A 337 10.25 -16.62 1.67
C PHE A 337 9.45 -17.22 0.51
N LEU A 338 9.65 -18.50 0.21
CA LEU A 338 8.88 -19.17 -0.84
C LEU A 338 7.38 -19.15 -0.56
N TYR A 339 6.97 -19.40 0.69
CA TYR A 339 5.57 -19.30 1.08
C TYR A 339 5.04 -17.86 0.98
N LEU A 340 5.77 -16.87 1.46
CA LEU A 340 5.36 -15.47 1.36
C LEU A 340 5.14 -15.05 -0.10
N ILE A 341 6.07 -15.41 -0.99
CA ILE A 341 6.03 -14.98 -2.39
C ILE A 341 5.06 -15.82 -3.23
N LEU A 342 4.99 -17.13 -3.02
CA LEU A 342 4.28 -18.04 -3.92
C LEU A 342 2.92 -18.51 -3.39
N ALA A 343 2.67 -18.48 -2.08
CA ALA A 343 1.40 -18.97 -1.53
C ALA A 343 0.26 -17.96 -1.73
N PRO A 344 -1.01 -18.42 -1.78
CA PRO A 344 -1.46 -19.82 -1.75
C PRO A 344 -1.18 -20.57 -3.05
N LEU A 345 -0.58 -21.75 -2.96
CA LEU A 345 -0.41 -22.69 -4.08
C LEU A 345 -1.74 -23.40 -4.39
N PRO A 346 -1.95 -23.93 -5.61
CA PRO A 346 -3.26 -24.45 -6.03
C PRO A 346 -3.77 -25.60 -5.15
N TRP A 347 -2.87 -26.44 -4.64
CA TRP A 347 -3.19 -27.55 -3.73
C TRP A 347 -3.41 -27.12 -2.27
N GLN A 348 -3.16 -25.85 -1.93
CA GLN A 348 -3.38 -25.29 -0.58
C GLN A 348 -4.75 -24.60 -0.45
N VAL A 349 -5.58 -24.70 -1.49
CA VAL A 349 -6.90 -24.09 -1.51
C VAL A 349 -7.86 -24.95 -0.68
N THR A 350 -8.08 -24.55 0.56
CA THR A 350 -8.99 -25.24 1.50
C THR A 350 -10.31 -24.49 1.72
N SER A 351 -10.46 -23.28 1.18
CA SER A 351 -11.65 -22.44 1.38
C SER A 351 -12.00 -21.63 0.13
N LEU A 352 -13.25 -21.17 0.05
CA LEU A 352 -13.70 -20.26 -1.00
C LEU A 352 -12.86 -18.97 -1.01
N ARG A 353 -12.51 -18.42 0.16
CA ARG A 353 -11.63 -17.24 0.26
C ARG A 353 -10.27 -17.49 -0.40
N SER A 354 -9.67 -18.66 -0.18
CA SER A 354 -8.41 -19.06 -0.82
C SER A 354 -8.56 -19.37 -2.31
N ALA A 355 -9.74 -19.81 -2.75
CA ALA A 355 -10.02 -20.09 -4.16
C ALA A 355 -10.13 -18.79 -4.98
N LEU A 356 -10.79 -17.77 -4.41
CA LEU A 356 -10.96 -16.45 -5.04
C LEU A 356 -9.63 -15.72 -5.29
N THR A 357 -8.56 -16.08 -4.59
CA THR A 357 -7.23 -15.49 -4.81
C THR A 357 -6.44 -16.17 -5.94
N GLN A 358 -6.83 -17.37 -6.39
CA GLN A 358 -6.06 -18.15 -7.37
C GLN A 358 -5.88 -17.45 -8.73
N PRO A 359 -6.90 -16.80 -9.32
CA PRO A 359 -6.70 -16.07 -10.58
C PRO A 359 -5.62 -14.99 -10.47
N GLU A 360 -5.57 -14.32 -9.33
CA GLU A 360 -4.53 -13.34 -9.05
C GLU A 360 -3.16 -13.98 -8.84
N MET A 361 -3.09 -15.13 -8.17
CA MET A 361 -1.82 -15.83 -7.96
C MET A 361 -1.15 -16.23 -9.28
N LEU A 362 -1.93 -16.68 -10.26
CA LEU A 362 -1.42 -16.98 -11.60
C LEU A 362 -0.83 -15.73 -12.27
N LEU A 363 -1.53 -14.60 -12.19
CA LEU A 363 -1.03 -13.33 -12.69
C LEU A 363 0.24 -12.91 -11.94
N TRP A 364 0.25 -13.04 -10.63
CA TRP A 364 1.41 -12.70 -9.79
C TRP A 364 2.62 -13.55 -10.15
N TRP A 365 2.50 -14.87 -10.30
CA TRP A 365 3.62 -15.73 -10.69
C TRP A 365 4.15 -15.38 -12.09
N PHE A 366 3.27 -15.05 -13.03
CA PHE A 366 3.66 -14.54 -14.34
C PHE A 366 4.46 -13.22 -14.23
N MET A 367 4.15 -12.37 -13.25
CA MET A 367 4.84 -11.10 -13.04
C MET A 367 6.26 -11.27 -12.46
N ILE A 368 6.54 -12.34 -11.71
CA ILE A 368 7.80 -12.52 -10.96
C ILE A 368 9.07 -12.34 -11.85
N PRO A 369 9.21 -12.99 -13.03
CA PRO A 369 10.40 -12.81 -13.87
C PRO A 369 10.62 -11.35 -14.29
N PHE A 370 9.54 -10.60 -14.52
CA PHE A 370 9.61 -9.18 -14.87
C PHE A 370 9.90 -8.31 -13.66
N VAL A 371 9.43 -8.67 -12.46
CA VAL A 371 9.82 -8.01 -11.20
C VAL A 371 11.33 -8.14 -10.99
N ILE A 372 11.89 -9.36 -11.13
CA ILE A 372 13.33 -9.60 -11.00
C ILE A 372 14.12 -8.75 -12.01
N LYS A 373 13.69 -8.74 -13.28
CA LYS A 373 14.31 -7.90 -14.32
C LYS A 373 14.21 -6.41 -13.99
N GLY A 374 13.08 -5.96 -13.47
CA GLY A 374 12.84 -4.59 -13.03
C GLY A 374 13.78 -4.19 -11.90
N ILE A 375 13.88 -5.01 -10.85
CA ILE A 375 14.81 -4.82 -9.73
C ILE A 375 16.25 -4.75 -10.24
N ALA A 376 16.66 -5.68 -11.10
CA ALA A 376 18.01 -5.69 -11.67
C ALA A 376 18.31 -4.43 -12.49
N TYR A 377 17.34 -3.94 -13.28
CA TYR A 377 17.47 -2.68 -14.00
C TYR A 377 17.59 -1.49 -13.03
N SER A 378 16.75 -1.44 -11.99
CA SER A 378 16.75 -0.37 -11.00
C SER A 378 18.04 -0.32 -10.20
N ILE A 379 18.60 -1.46 -9.78
CA ILE A 379 19.90 -1.52 -9.11
C ILE A 379 21.03 -1.03 -10.03
N ARG A 380 20.97 -1.32 -11.33
CA ARG A 380 22.03 -0.92 -12.27
C ARG A 380 21.95 0.55 -12.70
N HIS A 381 20.74 1.09 -12.83
CA HIS A 381 20.53 2.38 -13.50
C HIS A 381 19.84 3.45 -12.64
N ARG A 382 19.15 3.07 -11.56
CA ARG A 382 18.31 3.94 -10.73
C ARG A 382 18.44 3.62 -9.22
N LEU A 383 19.62 3.15 -8.79
CA LEU A 383 19.81 2.61 -7.43
C LEU A 383 19.48 3.65 -6.38
N ARG A 384 19.96 4.88 -6.56
CA ARG A 384 19.81 5.99 -5.61
C ARG A 384 18.34 6.38 -5.45
N GLU A 385 17.61 6.48 -6.57
CA GLU A 385 16.19 6.80 -6.60
C GLU A 385 15.29 5.68 -6.06
N THR A 386 15.76 4.42 -6.14
CA THR A 386 14.99 3.25 -5.69
C THR A 386 15.45 2.67 -4.37
N LEU A 387 16.49 3.24 -3.74
CA LEU A 387 17.13 2.66 -2.57
C LEU A 387 16.15 2.50 -1.39
N ALA A 388 15.35 3.53 -1.11
CA ALA A 388 14.34 3.46 -0.06
C ALA A 388 13.36 2.30 -0.30
N ILE A 389 12.92 2.11 -1.55
CA ILE A 389 12.02 1.03 -1.95
C ILE A 389 12.70 -0.33 -1.78
N LEU A 390 13.93 -0.47 -2.26
CA LEU A 390 14.68 -1.73 -2.24
C LEU A 390 14.95 -2.19 -0.81
N ILE A 391 15.46 -1.29 0.05
CA ILE A 391 15.73 -1.61 1.46
C ILE A 391 14.43 -1.93 2.20
N PHE A 392 13.40 -1.09 2.02
CA PHE A 392 12.10 -1.30 2.65
C PHE A 392 11.51 -2.65 2.27
N THR A 393 11.41 -2.94 0.96
CA THR A 393 10.82 -4.19 0.48
C THR A 393 11.66 -5.40 0.89
N LEU A 394 12.99 -5.32 0.88
CA LEU A 394 13.86 -6.39 1.33
C LEU A 394 13.66 -6.70 2.82
N MET A 395 13.73 -5.68 3.68
CA MET A 395 13.55 -5.85 5.13
C MET A 395 12.16 -6.38 5.46
N LEU A 396 11.11 -5.88 4.80
CA LEU A 396 9.75 -6.33 5.02
C LEU A 396 9.55 -7.77 4.54
N THR A 397 10.18 -8.15 3.43
CA THR A 397 10.17 -9.52 2.93
C THR A 397 10.82 -10.47 3.92
N VAL A 398 12.01 -10.13 4.42
CA VAL A 398 12.72 -10.94 5.42
C VAL A 398 11.90 -11.05 6.71
N GLY A 399 11.41 -9.92 7.23
CA GLY A 399 10.59 -9.90 8.44
C GLY A 399 9.33 -10.76 8.33
N TYR A 400 8.59 -10.65 7.23
CA TYR A 400 7.40 -11.48 7.01
C TYR A 400 7.71 -12.94 6.70
N SER A 401 8.83 -13.23 6.05
CA SER A 401 9.24 -14.62 5.80
C SER A 401 9.48 -15.39 7.10
N ILE A 402 9.95 -14.69 8.14
CA ILE A 402 10.22 -15.26 9.46
C ILE A 402 8.95 -15.27 10.33
N PHE A 403 8.17 -14.19 10.28
CA PHE A 403 7.01 -13.98 11.17
C PHE A 403 5.76 -14.79 10.77
N GLN A 404 5.57 -15.05 9.49
CA GLN A 404 4.26 -15.41 8.97
C GLN A 404 3.97 -16.92 9.05
N GLY A 405 3.08 -17.30 9.96
CA GLY A 405 2.59 -18.69 10.12
C GLY A 405 1.25 -18.98 9.43
N ASN A 406 0.61 -17.99 8.83
CA ASN A 406 -0.75 -18.09 8.25
C ASN A 406 -0.76 -17.61 6.78
N ILE A 407 -1.23 -18.46 5.85
CA ILE A 407 -1.23 -18.15 4.40
C ILE A 407 -2.13 -16.95 4.07
N GLY A 408 -3.33 -16.88 4.66
CA GLY A 408 -4.29 -15.82 4.38
C GLY A 408 -3.78 -14.46 4.82
N THR A 409 -3.14 -14.41 6.00
CA THR A 409 -2.48 -13.20 6.48
C THR A 409 -1.25 -12.88 5.63
N ALA A 410 -0.44 -13.86 5.22
CA ALA A 410 0.68 -13.66 4.30
C ALA A 410 0.23 -12.99 2.99
N TYR A 411 -0.81 -13.55 2.38
CA TYR A 411 -1.40 -13.04 1.15
C TYR A 411 -1.85 -11.58 1.29
N ARG A 412 -2.55 -11.25 2.39
CA ARG A 412 -2.98 -9.88 2.69
C ARG A 412 -1.79 -8.94 2.89
N GLN A 413 -0.84 -9.31 3.74
CA GLN A 413 0.29 -8.46 4.10
C GLN A 413 1.26 -8.26 2.92
N ARG A 414 1.33 -9.21 1.99
CA ARG A 414 2.12 -9.10 0.76
C ARG A 414 1.72 -7.90 -0.11
N THR A 415 0.48 -7.44 -0.05
CA THR A 415 0.03 -6.25 -0.80
C THR A 415 0.87 -5.01 -0.52
N GLN A 416 1.43 -4.90 0.69
CA GLN A 416 2.30 -3.79 1.12
C GLN A 416 3.67 -3.79 0.43
N MET A 417 4.15 -4.95 0.00
CA MET A 417 5.36 -5.09 -0.81
C MET A 417 5.00 -5.05 -2.31
N GLN A 418 3.89 -5.68 -2.69
CA GLN A 418 3.42 -5.76 -4.07
C GLN A 418 3.20 -4.40 -4.71
N VAL A 419 2.75 -3.39 -3.95
CA VAL A 419 2.60 -2.02 -4.48
C VAL A 419 3.90 -1.52 -5.11
N PHE A 420 5.06 -1.86 -4.53
CA PHE A 420 6.37 -1.53 -5.06
C PHE A 420 6.85 -2.54 -6.11
N TYR A 421 6.53 -3.83 -5.94
CA TYR A 421 6.82 -4.83 -6.98
C TYR A 421 6.09 -4.56 -8.28
N PHE A 422 4.91 -3.94 -8.28
CA PHE A 422 4.24 -3.52 -9.52
C PHE A 422 5.01 -2.43 -10.26
N VAL A 423 5.69 -1.54 -9.54
CA VAL A 423 6.58 -0.54 -10.14
C VAL A 423 7.74 -1.26 -10.84
N PHE A 424 8.39 -2.22 -10.18
CA PHE A 424 9.48 -3.00 -10.80
C PHE A 424 8.98 -3.87 -11.97
N PHE A 425 7.84 -4.55 -11.82
CA PHE A 425 7.19 -5.29 -12.88
C PHE A 425 6.97 -4.42 -14.12
N ALA A 426 6.39 -3.23 -13.93
CA ALA A 426 6.07 -2.33 -15.03
C ALA A 426 7.33 -1.96 -15.83
N VAL A 427 8.46 -1.69 -15.15
CA VAL A 427 9.75 -1.43 -15.80
C VAL A 427 10.25 -2.67 -16.53
N GLY A 428 10.31 -3.83 -15.88
CA GLY A 428 10.79 -5.07 -16.48
C GLY A 428 9.98 -5.48 -17.72
N TRP A 429 8.66 -5.28 -17.66
CA TRP A 429 7.75 -5.51 -18.78
C TRP A 429 7.99 -4.53 -19.93
N VAL A 430 7.98 -3.22 -19.65
CA VAL A 430 8.15 -2.17 -20.67
C VAL A 430 9.50 -2.30 -21.38
N LEU A 431 10.58 -2.56 -20.65
CA LEU A 431 11.91 -2.80 -21.24
C LEU A 431 11.93 -4.00 -22.18
N THR A 432 11.17 -5.07 -21.86
CA THR A 432 11.05 -6.24 -22.73
C THR A 432 10.27 -5.90 -23.99
N LYS A 433 9.20 -5.12 -23.87
CA LYS A 433 8.37 -4.70 -24.99
C LYS A 433 9.11 -3.74 -25.92
N GLU A 434 9.76 -2.71 -25.37
CA GLU A 434 10.53 -1.72 -26.13
C GLU A 434 11.70 -2.37 -26.88
N LYS A 435 12.39 -3.35 -26.26
CA LYS A 435 13.43 -4.12 -26.97
C LYS A 435 12.86 -4.85 -28.19
N LYS A 436 11.73 -5.55 -28.04
CA LYS A 436 11.06 -6.25 -29.15
C LYS A 436 10.57 -5.27 -30.23
N GLU A 437 9.99 -4.14 -29.84
CA GLU A 437 9.54 -3.07 -30.74
C GLU A 437 10.72 -2.52 -31.58
N ASN A 438 11.87 -2.26 -30.94
CA ASN A 438 13.08 -1.80 -31.61
C ASN A 438 13.66 -2.84 -32.59
N GLU A 439 13.73 -4.11 -32.18
CA GLU A 439 14.20 -5.20 -33.07
C GLU A 439 13.31 -5.35 -34.31
N MET A 440 11.99 -5.25 -34.15
CA MET A 440 11.04 -5.29 -35.27
C MET A 440 11.19 -4.07 -36.19
N ALA A 441 11.38 -2.87 -35.64
CA ALA A 441 11.62 -1.66 -36.42
C ALA A 441 12.91 -1.76 -37.26
N ILE A 442 13.99 -2.26 -36.66
CA ILE A 442 15.27 -2.49 -37.37
C ILE A 442 15.09 -3.52 -38.50
N ARG A 443 14.35 -4.61 -38.27
CA ARG A 443 14.05 -5.61 -39.32
C ARG A 443 13.25 -5.01 -40.47
N ARG A 444 12.23 -4.20 -40.19
CA ARG A 444 11.44 -3.49 -41.22
C ARG A 444 12.29 -2.52 -42.02
N LEU A 445 13.15 -1.74 -41.36
CA LEU A 445 14.08 -0.83 -42.04
C LEU A 445 15.05 -1.58 -42.97
N ARG A 446 15.58 -2.73 -42.53
CA ARG A 446 16.42 -3.60 -43.39
C ARG A 446 15.66 -4.12 -44.61
N GLN A 447 14.42 -4.56 -44.43
CA GLN A 447 13.58 -5.03 -45.55
C GLN A 447 13.27 -3.90 -46.55
N ILE A 448 12.98 -2.69 -46.07
CA ILE A 448 12.76 -1.53 -46.93
C ILE A 448 14.02 -1.20 -47.74
N LYS A 449 15.20 -1.18 -47.09
CA LYS A 449 16.48 -0.96 -47.78
C LYS A 449 16.80 -2.04 -48.82
N LEU A 450 16.55 -3.31 -48.50
CA LEU A 450 16.70 -4.42 -49.44
C LEU A 450 15.76 -4.28 -50.66
N ARG A 451 14.50 -3.92 -50.45
CA ARG A 451 13.53 -3.68 -51.54
C ARG A 451 13.93 -2.48 -52.40
N ALA A 452 14.38 -1.38 -51.79
CA ALA A 452 14.86 -0.22 -52.51
C ALA A 452 16.09 -0.55 -53.38
N GLY A 453 17.08 -1.26 -52.81
CA GLY A 453 18.27 -1.67 -53.58
C GLY A 453 18.01 -2.70 -54.68
N LEU A 454 16.95 -3.52 -54.56
CA LEU A 454 16.50 -4.40 -55.65
C LEU A 454 15.76 -3.64 -56.75
N ALA A 455 15.02 -2.58 -56.40
CA ALA A 455 14.38 -1.72 -57.38
C ALA A 455 15.40 -0.90 -58.18
N GLU A 456 16.46 -0.40 -57.55
CA GLU A 456 17.56 0.31 -58.23
C GLU A 456 18.39 -0.58 -59.16
N LYS A 457 18.46 -1.90 -58.92
CA LYS A 457 19.16 -2.85 -59.80
C LYS A 457 18.33 -3.34 -61.00
N ASN A 458 17.03 -3.07 -61.00
CA ASN A 458 16.11 -3.46 -62.07
C ASN A 458 15.77 -2.29 -63.02
N ILE A 459 16.51 -1.19 -62.91
CA ILE A 459 16.56 -0.06 -63.83
C ILE A 459 17.98 -0.05 -64.41
#